data_AF-A0A970FC56-F1
#
_entry.id   AF-A0A970FC56-F1
#
_cell.length_a   1.000
_cell.length_b   1.000
_cell.length_c   1.000
_cell.angle_alpha   90.00
_cell.angle_beta   90.00
_cell.angle_gamma   90.00
#
_symmetry.space_group_name_H-M   'P 1'
#
loop_
_entity.id
_entity.type
_entity.pdbx_description
1 polymer ?
#
loop_
_entity_poly.entity_id
_entity_poly.type
_entity_poly.pdbx_seq_one_letter_code
_entity_poly.pdbx_strand_id
1 'polypeptide(L)'
;MYNQYQRGSRMSEPPEIITNKDLLYLQDALSWELLASKKAHHFASESQDPQIKQQLEHLAEVHQRHYQMLLRHLQPQTQQQNINQYNQYSQYRN
;
A
#
# COMPACT_ATOMS: atom_id res chain seq x y z
N MET A 1 0.07 -20.03 -41.83
CA MET A 1 0.84 -19.05 -41.05
C MET A 1 0.28 -19.00 -39.65
N TYR A 2 0.98 -19.58 -38.68
CA TYR A 2 0.55 -19.63 -37.29
C TYR A 2 1.00 -18.36 -36.56
N ASN A 3 0.04 -17.61 -36.00
CA ASN A 3 0.30 -16.43 -35.20
C ASN A 3 0.91 -16.83 -33.85
N GLN A 4 2.16 -16.39 -33.63
CA GLN A 4 2.94 -16.64 -32.43
C GLN A 4 2.55 -15.61 -31.38
N TYR A 5 1.68 -15.98 -30.44
CA TYR A 5 1.35 -15.14 -29.29
C TYR A 5 2.58 -15.04 -28.39
N GLN A 6 3.15 -13.83 -28.32
CA GLN A 6 4.19 -13.49 -27.35
C GLN A 6 3.61 -13.66 -25.94
N ARG A 7 4.16 -14.64 -25.20
CA ARG A 7 3.92 -14.77 -23.77
C ARG A 7 4.54 -13.56 -23.08
N GLY A 8 3.72 -12.54 -22.83
CA GLY A 8 4.10 -11.41 -21.99
C GLY A 8 4.54 -11.93 -20.63
N SER A 9 5.79 -11.61 -20.25
CA SER A 9 6.32 -11.82 -18.91
C SER A 9 5.30 -11.35 -17.87
N ARG A 10 4.86 -12.26 -17.00
CA ARG A 10 4.04 -11.91 -15.84
C ARG A 10 4.85 -10.91 -15.01
N MET A 11 4.44 -9.64 -14.98
CA MET A 11 5.06 -8.65 -14.09
C MET A 11 4.96 -9.18 -12.67
N SER A 12 6.11 -9.39 -12.04
CA SER A 12 6.20 -9.93 -10.67
C SER A 12 6.06 -8.84 -9.61
N GLU A 13 6.19 -7.56 -10.00
CA GLU A 13 6.14 -6.42 -9.10
C GLU A 13 5.38 -5.26 -9.76
N PRO A 14 4.52 -4.54 -9.01
CA PRO A 14 3.81 -3.39 -9.53
C PRO A 14 4.78 -2.26 -9.93
N PRO A 15 4.46 -1.49 -10.99
CA PRO A 15 5.28 -0.34 -11.39
C PRO A 15 5.33 0.73 -10.31
N GLU A 16 6.47 1.43 -10.18
CA GLU A 16 6.69 2.44 -9.14
C GLU A 16 5.86 3.72 -9.29
N ILE A 17 5.15 3.89 -10.41
CA ILE A 17 4.35 5.07 -10.70
C ILE A 17 2.92 4.84 -10.21
N ILE A 18 2.50 5.61 -9.22
CA ILE A 18 1.09 5.68 -8.80
C ILE A 18 0.33 6.54 -9.81
N THR A 19 -0.67 5.97 -10.47
CA THR A 19 -1.53 6.73 -11.40
C THR A 19 -2.64 7.48 -10.65
N ASN A 20 -3.30 8.44 -11.31
CA ASN A 20 -4.47 9.12 -10.74
C ASN A 20 -5.60 8.14 -10.35
N LYS A 21 -5.75 7.05 -11.10
CA LYS A 21 -6.76 6.03 -10.80
C LYS A 21 -6.38 5.26 -9.52
N ASP A 22 -5.10 4.97 -9.34
CA ASP A 22 -4.60 4.33 -8.11
C ASP A 22 -4.78 5.26 -6.90
N LEU A 23 -4.53 6.56 -7.06
CA LEU A 23 -4.79 7.55 -6.00
C LEU A 23 -6.25 7.59 -5.56
N LEU A 24 -7.21 7.51 -6.50
CA LEU A 24 -8.63 7.44 -6.18
C LEU A 24 -8.97 6.16 -5.39
N TYR A 25 -8.45 5.00 -5.81
CA TYR A 25 -8.65 3.76 -5.07
C TYR A 25 -8.01 3.78 -3.68
N LEU A 26 -6.83 4.40 -3.53
CA LEU A 26 -6.18 4.58 -2.24
C LEU A 26 -6.98 5.53 -1.33
N GLN A 27 -7.59 6.58 -1.89
CA GLN A 27 -8.46 7.48 -1.15
C GLN A 27 -9.72 6.75 -0.62
N ASP A 28 -10.34 5.92 -1.45
CA ASP A 28 -11.48 5.09 -1.04
C ASP A 28 -11.07 4.11 0.05
N ALA A 29 -9.95 3.40 -0.13
CA ALA A 29 -9.42 2.47 0.86
C ALA A 29 -9.12 3.14 2.20
N LEU A 30 -8.47 4.31 2.20
CA LEU A 30 -8.22 5.10 3.41
C LEU A 30 -9.53 5.48 4.13
N SER A 31 -10.55 5.87 3.37
CA SER A 31 -11.85 6.23 3.92
C SER A 31 -12.54 5.02 4.56
N TRP A 32 -12.44 3.85 3.93
CA TRP A 32 -12.98 2.60 4.48
C TRP A 32 -12.25 2.14 5.74
N GLU A 33 -10.92 2.18 5.78
CA GLU A 33 -10.13 1.80 6.96
C GLU A 33 -10.44 2.71 8.17
N LEU A 34 -10.51 4.03 7.94
CA LEU A 34 -10.85 4.98 9.00
C LEU A 34 -12.27 4.78 9.52
N LEU A 35 -13.24 4.54 8.62
CA LEU A 35 -14.63 4.29 9.00
C LEU A 35 -14.75 2.98 9.79
N ALA A 36 -14.09 1.91 9.34
CA ALA A 36 -14.10 0.61 9.99
C ALA A 36 -13.49 0.69 11.39
N SER A 37 -12.33 1.35 11.54
CA SER A 37 -11.69 1.56 12.85
C SER A 37 -12.62 2.30 13.83
N LYS A 38 -13.25 3.40 13.39
CA LYS A 38 -14.19 4.17 14.22
C LYS A 38 -15.42 3.36 14.63
N LYS A 39 -16.01 2.60 13.70
CA LYS A 39 -17.18 1.77 13.99
C LYS A 39 -16.84 0.63 14.95
N ALA A 40 -15.71 -0.02 14.75
CA ALA A 40 -15.23 -1.08 15.63
C ALA A 40 -15.04 -0.56 17.06
N HIS A 41 -14.37 0.58 17.21
CA HIS A 41 -14.18 1.22 18.52
C HIS A 41 -15.50 1.66 19.16
N HIS A 42 -16.42 2.23 18.37
CA HIS A 42 -17.74 2.62 18.85
C HIS A 42 -18.53 1.41 19.38
N PHE A 43 -18.62 0.32 18.62
CA PHE A 43 -19.33 -0.88 19.07
C PHE A 43 -18.61 -1.59 20.23
N ALA A 44 -17.28 -1.51 20.33
CA ALA A 44 -16.57 -1.99 21.51
C ALA A 44 -17.02 -1.26 22.77
N SER A 45 -17.28 0.04 22.68
CA SER A 45 -17.75 0.86 23.81
C SER A 45 -19.19 0.55 24.22
N GLU A 46 -20.03 0.06 23.30
CA GLU A 46 -21.43 -0.32 23.56
C GLU A 46 -21.58 -1.80 23.93
N SER A 47 -20.55 -2.61 23.70
CA SER A 47 -20.58 -4.06 23.96
C SER A 47 -20.46 -4.36 25.45
N GLN A 48 -21.40 -5.15 25.95
CA GLN A 48 -21.42 -5.62 27.35
C GLN A 48 -20.62 -6.91 27.54
N ASP A 49 -20.52 -7.72 26.47
CA ASP A 49 -19.74 -8.95 26.48
C ASP A 49 -18.23 -8.62 26.40
N PRO A 50 -17.42 -9.03 27.39
CA PRO A 50 -15.99 -8.74 27.42
C PRO A 50 -15.20 -9.33 26.24
N GLN A 51 -15.60 -10.50 25.75
CA GLN A 51 -14.94 -11.16 24.63
C GLN A 51 -15.24 -10.41 23.33
N ILE A 52 -16.49 -10.02 23.10
CA ILE A 52 -16.87 -9.21 21.93
C ILE A 52 -16.15 -7.86 21.96
N LYS A 53 -16.12 -7.19 23.12
CA LYS A 53 -15.41 -5.93 23.29
C LYS A 53 -13.93 -6.06 22.91
N GLN A 54 -13.24 -7.08 23.43
CA GLN A 54 -11.82 -7.30 23.13
C GLN A 54 -11.58 -7.52 21.62
N GLN A 55 -12.44 -8.30 20.95
CA GLN A 55 -12.32 -8.53 19.51
C GLN A 55 -12.55 -7.24 18.71
N LEU A 56 -13.51 -6.41 19.10
CA LEU A 56 -13.78 -5.13 18.44
C LEU A 56 -12.67 -4.11 18.67
N GLU A 57 -12.07 -4.05 19.86
CA GLU A 57 -10.89 -3.23 20.13
C GLU A 57 -9.71 -3.67 19.26
N HIS A 58 -9.46 -4.97 19.17
CA HIS A 58 -8.42 -5.51 18.29
C HIS A 58 -8.68 -5.15 16.81
N LEU A 59 -9.93 -5.28 16.35
CA LEU A 59 -10.32 -4.91 14.98
C LEU A 59 -10.08 -3.42 14.71
N ALA A 60 -10.39 -2.55 15.69
CA ALA A 60 -10.15 -1.13 15.58
C ALA A 60 -8.66 -0.79 15.40
N GLU A 61 -7.79 -1.46 16.17
CA GLU A 61 -6.33 -1.33 16.06
C GLU A 61 -5.79 -1.83 14.71
N VAL A 62 -6.28 -2.97 14.21
CA VAL A 62 -5.87 -3.53 12.91
C VAL A 62 -6.19 -2.54 11.79
N HIS A 63 -7.42 -2.02 11.74
CA HIS A 63 -7.81 -1.03 10.72
C HIS A 63 -7.00 0.28 10.85
N GLN A 64 -6.71 0.73 12.07
CA GLN A 64 -5.84 1.89 12.27
C GLN A 64 -4.42 1.66 11.71
N ARG A 65 -3.86 0.46 11.92
CA ARG A 65 -2.55 0.08 11.38
C ARG A 65 -2.57 0.01 9.85
N HIS A 66 -3.62 -0.54 9.25
CA HIS A 66 -3.78 -0.56 7.79
C HIS A 66 -3.85 0.86 7.21
N TYR A 67 -4.61 1.74 7.84
CA TYR A 67 -4.68 3.15 7.45
C TYR A 67 -3.29 3.82 7.46
N GLN A 68 -2.51 3.63 8.53
CA GLN A 68 -1.14 4.15 8.63
C GLN A 68 -0.20 3.56 7.57
N MET A 69 -0.36 2.27 7.26
CA MET A 69 0.40 1.60 6.21
C MET A 69 0.13 2.23 4.85
N LEU A 70 -1.15 2.41 4.48
CA LEU A 70 -1.55 3.05 3.22
C LEU A 70 -1.01 4.49 3.12
N LEU A 71 -1.08 5.27 4.21
CA LEU A 71 -0.51 6.61 4.25
C LEU A 71 1.01 6.62 4.00
N ARG A 72 1.74 5.64 4.53
CA ARG A 72 3.18 5.54 4.30
C ARG A 72 3.53 5.26 2.83
N HIS A 73 2.66 4.54 2.11
CA HIS A 73 2.83 4.29 0.67
C HIS A 73 2.50 5.53 -0.19
N LEU A 74 1.67 6.45 0.32
CA LEU A 74 1.38 7.72 -0.36
C LEU A 74 2.43 8.80 -0.13
N GLN A 75 3.21 8.69 0.95
CA GLN A 75 4.36 9.56 1.15
C GLN A 75 5.41 9.21 0.09
N PRO A 76 5.78 10.14 -0.81
CA PRO A 76 6.81 9.86 -1.79
C PRO A 76 8.08 9.49 -1.02
N GLN A 77 8.52 8.23 -1.13
CA GLN A 77 9.88 7.88 -0.76
C GLN A 77 10.77 8.76 -1.65
N THR A 78 11.37 9.77 -1.04
CA THR A 78 12.42 10.55 -1.69
C THR A 78 13.46 9.55 -2.20
N GLN A 79 13.52 9.42 -3.52
CA GLN A 79 14.33 8.45 -4.24
C GLN A 79 15.77 8.45 -3.71
N GLN A 80 16.16 7.37 -3.02
CA GLN A 80 17.56 6.98 -2.87
C GLN A 80 17.82 5.74 -3.72
N GLN A 81 17.55 5.82 -5.02
CA GLN A 81 18.01 4.81 -5.99
C GLN A 81 18.41 5.49 -7.31
N ASN A 82 19.49 6.27 -7.29
CA ASN A 82 20.22 6.63 -8.51
C ASN A 82 21.70 6.96 -8.25
N ILE A 83 22.47 6.01 -7.70
CA ILE A 83 23.93 6.17 -7.51
C ILE A 83 24.75 5.06 -8.22
N ASN A 84 24.14 3.96 -8.66
CA ASN A 84 24.91 2.81 -9.16
C ASN A 84 25.26 2.84 -10.67
N GLN A 85 24.83 3.83 -11.46
CA GLN A 85 25.11 3.85 -12.90
C GLN A 85 26.30 4.75 -13.30
N TYR A 86 26.76 5.67 -12.44
CA TYR A 86 27.78 6.66 -12.82
C TYR A 86 29.24 6.18 -12.72
N ASN A 87 29.53 4.99 -12.17
CA ASN A 87 30.90 4.51 -11.99
C ASN A 87 31.48 3.69 -13.16
N GLN A 88 30.70 3.41 -14.22
CA GLN A 88 31.17 2.55 -15.32
C GLN A 88 31.74 3.32 -16.52
N TYR A 89 31.38 4.59 -16.72
CA TYR A 89 31.82 5.36 -17.90
C TYR A 89 33.19 6.05 -17.75
N SER A 90 33.76 6.12 -16.56
CA SER A 90 35.06 6.78 -16.33
C SER A 90 36.28 5.90 -16.63
N GLN A 91 36.11 4.63 -16.98
CA GLN A 91 37.22 3.68 -17.22
C GLN A 91 37.65 3.56 -18.69
N TYR A 92 36.99 4.24 -19.63
CA TYR A 92 37.30 4.16 -21.06
C TYR A 92 37.81 5.48 -21.66
N ARG A 93 38.52 6.29 -20.88
CA ARG A 93 39.24 7.46 -21.40
C ARG A 93 40.75 7.23 -21.25
N ASN A 94 41.34 6.59 -22.25
CA ASN A 94 42.73 6.80 -22.65
C ASN A 94 42.72 7.57 -23.97
#